data_AF-A0A964J1N9-F1
#
_entry.id   AF-A0A964J1N9-F1
#
_cell.length_a   1.000
_cell.length_b   1.000
_cell.length_c   1.000
_cell.angle_alpha   90.00
_cell.angle_beta   90.00
_cell.angle_gamma   90.00
#
_symmetry.space_group_name_H-M   'P 1'
#
loop_
_entity.id
_entity.type
_entity.pdbx_description
1 polymer ?
#
loop_
_entity_poly.entity_id
_entity_poly.type
_entity_poly.pdbx_seq_one_letter_code
_entity_poly.pdbx_strand_id
1 'polypeptide(L)' 'MSANESLGRAQELAERLRARLENLERLAEAGDVDAAVDDLAEIAELAKQIEAEVQRARASADAGA' A
#
# COMPACT_ATOMS: atom_id res chain seq x y z
N MET A 1 14.58 6.49 11.79
CA MET A 1 14.22 6.02 10.44
C MET A 1 14.71 7.07 9.45
N SER A 2 15.41 6.69 8.38
CA SER A 2 15.84 7.65 7.36
C SER A 2 14.77 7.86 6.28
N ALA A 3 14.89 8.91 5.47
CA ALA A 3 14.01 9.12 4.33
C ALA A 3 14.05 7.92 3.36
N ASN A 4 15.25 7.38 3.09
CA ASN A 4 15.43 6.20 2.22
C ASN A 4 14.80 4.93 2.80
N GLU A 5 14.88 4.73 4.13
CA GLU A 5 14.26 3.57 4.77
C GLU A 5 12.72 3.65 4.67
N SER A 6 12.16 4.85 4.84
CA SER A 6 10.71 5.08 4.70
C SER A 6 10.25 4.86 3.26
N LEU A 7 11.03 5.32 2.27
CA LEU A 7 10.74 5.07 0.85
C LEU A 7 10.83 3.57 0.50
N GLY A 8 11.81 2.84 1.03
CA GLY A 8 11.91 1.39 0.84
C GLY A 8 10.67 0.65 1.36
N ARG A 9 10.22 0.98 2.58
CA ARG A 9 8.97 0.41 3.13
C ARG A 9 7.75 0.76 2.29
N ALA A 10 7.66 2.00 1.79
CA ALA A 10 6.57 2.41 0.90
C ALA A 10 6.56 1.58 -0.41
N GLN A 11 7.72 1.23 -0.96
CA GLN A 11 7.84 0.38 -2.16
C GLN A 11 7.38 -1.05 -1.88
N GLU A 12 7.81 -1.65 -0.76
CA GLU A 12 7.36 -3.00 -0.35
C GLU A 12 5.83 -3.04 -0.18
N LEU A 13 5.25 -2.02 0.45
CA LEU A 13 3.79 -1.91 0.59
C LEU A 13 3.10 -1.74 -0.77
N ALA A 14 3.69 -1.01 -1.72
CA ALA A 14 3.14 -0.84 -3.06
C ALA A 14 3.16 -2.15 -3.88
N GLU A 15 4.20 -2.99 -3.72
CA GLU A 15 4.23 -4.32 -4.33
C GLU A 15 3.11 -5.21 -3.79
N ARG A 16 2.88 -5.19 -2.47
CA ARG A 16 1.77 -5.91 -1.83
C ARG A 16 0.40 -5.39 -2.30
N LEU A 17 0.24 -4.07 -2.44
CA LEU A 17 -0.96 -3.45 -2.96
C LEU A 17 -1.25 -3.95 -4.40
N ARG A 18 -0.22 -4.02 -5.24
CA ARG A 18 -0.35 -4.51 -6.61
C ARG A 18 -0.83 -5.95 -6.66
N ALA A 19 -0.25 -6.83 -5.84
CA ALA A 19 -0.67 -8.23 -5.76
C ALA A 19 -2.13 -8.37 -5.31
N ARG A 20 -2.61 -7.51 -4.41
CA ARG A 20 -4.03 -7.46 -4.00
C ARG A 20 -4.95 -6.96 -5.12
N LEU A 21 -4.54 -5.96 -5.89
CA LEU A 21 -5.31 -5.51 -7.05
C LEU A 21 -5.46 -6.63 -8.10
N GLU A 22 -4.38 -7.36 -8.39
CA GLU A 22 -4.43 -8.52 -9.29
C GLU A 22 -5.34 -9.63 -8.74
N ASN A 23 -5.43 -9.78 -7.42
CA ASN A 23 -6.34 -10.74 -6.81
C ASN A 23 -7.79 -10.30 -6.88
N LEU A 24 -8.06 -9.03 -6.62
CA LEU A 24 -9.39 -8.43 -6.76
C LEU A 24 -9.96 -8.62 -8.17
N GLU A 25 -9.13 -8.45 -9.21
CA GLU A 25 -9.53 -8.72 -10.60
C GLU A 25 -9.98 -10.17 -10.78
N ARG A 26 -9.23 -11.14 -10.26
CA ARG A 26 -9.60 -12.57 -10.30
C ARG A 26 -10.89 -12.87 -9.53
N LEU A 27 -11.09 -12.25 -8.36
CA LEU A 27 -12.30 -12.43 -7.55
C LEU A 27 -13.53 -11.85 -8.26
N ALA A 28 -13.38 -10.70 -8.90
CA ALA A 28 -14.43 -10.09 -9.70
C ALA A 28 -14.83 -10.97 -10.90
N GLU A 29 -13.86 -11.54 -11.60
CA GLU A 29 -14.10 -12.51 -12.70
C GLU A 29 -14.79 -13.79 -12.21
N ALA A 30 -14.45 -14.26 -11.00
CA ALA A 30 -15.06 -15.42 -10.39
C ALA A 30 -16.47 -15.16 -9.81
N GLY A 31 -16.88 -13.89 -9.69
CA GLY A 31 -18.14 -13.49 -9.07
C GLY A 31 -18.16 -13.64 -7.55
N ASP A 32 -17.00 -13.74 -6.90
CA ASP A 32 -16.88 -13.88 -5.45
C ASP A 32 -16.87 -12.48 -4.80
N VAL A 33 -18.09 -11.93 -4.66
CA VAL A 33 -18.31 -10.54 -4.21
C VAL A 33 -17.86 -10.34 -2.76
N ASP A 34 -18.12 -11.30 -1.88
CA ASP A 34 -17.77 -11.18 -0.46
C ASP A 34 -16.24 -11.12 -0.28
N ALA A 35 -15.51 -12.03 -0.93
CA ALA A 35 -14.05 -12.00 -0.91
C ALA A 35 -13.48 -10.74 -1.58
N ALA A 36 -14.11 -10.24 -2.65
CA ALA A 36 -13.70 -9.00 -3.32
C ALA A 36 -13.85 -7.77 -2.40
N VAL A 37 -14.89 -7.71 -1.58
CA VAL A 37 -15.10 -6.64 -0.60
C VAL A 37 -14.01 -6.67 0.49
N ASP A 38 -13.66 -7.86 0.98
CA ASP A 38 -12.57 -8.01 1.95
C ASP A 38 -11.22 -7.57 1.36
N ASP A 39 -10.92 -7.96 0.13
CA ASP A 39 -9.69 -7.54 -0.57
C ASP A 39 -9.64 -6.01 -0.78
N LEU A 40 -10.77 -5.38 -1.09
CA LEU A 40 -10.87 -3.92 -1.21
C LEU A 40 -10.59 -3.21 0.13
N ALA A 41 -11.03 -3.77 1.26
CA ALA A 41 -10.72 -3.23 2.58
C ALA A 41 -9.21 -3.31 2.88
N GLU A 42 -8.57 -4.42 2.53
CA GLU A 42 -7.12 -4.58 2.66
C GLU A 42 -6.34 -3.61 1.74
N ILE A 43 -6.79 -3.43 0.50
CA ILE A 43 -6.23 -2.45 -0.45
C ILE A 43 -6.27 -1.03 0.13
N ALA A 44 -7.41 -0.63 0.70
CA ALA A 44 -7.56 0.68 1.31
C ALA A 44 -6.61 0.88 2.51
N GLU A 45 -6.39 -0.17 3.30
CA GLU A 45 -5.48 -0.12 4.44
C GLU A 45 -4.01 -0.03 3.99
N LEU A 46 -3.61 -0.82 2.97
CA LEU A 46 -2.28 -0.72 2.38
C LEU A 46 -2.02 0.68 1.81
N ALA A 47 -3.00 1.31 1.16
CA ALA A 47 -2.87 2.67 0.63
C ALA A 47 -2.59 3.70 1.75
N LYS A 48 -3.27 3.61 2.90
CA LYS A 48 -3.02 4.48 4.05
C LYS A 48 -1.61 4.27 4.64
N GLN A 49 -1.14 3.03 4.68
CA GLN A 49 0.21 2.73 5.16
C GLN A 49 1.28 3.31 4.23
N ILE A 50 1.09 3.20 2.91
CA ILE A 50 1.97 3.83 1.91
C ILE A 50 2.01 5.34 2.12
N GLU A 51 0.84 5.99 2.25
CA GLU A 51 0.76 7.42 2.51
C GLU A 51 1.54 7.80 3.77
N ALA A 52 1.37 7.06 4.86
CA ALA A 52 2.09 7.30 6.11
C ALA A 52 3.62 7.22 5.93
N GLU A 53 4.13 6.23 5.20
CA GLU A 53 5.57 6.12 4.93
C GLU A 53 6.10 7.25 4.04
N VAL A 54 5.31 7.68 3.04
CA VAL A 54 5.66 8.83 2.20
C VAL A 54 5.73 10.12 3.04
N GLN A 55 4.78 10.34 3.95
CA GLN A 55 4.83 11.50 4.85
C GLN A 55 6.02 11.44 5.80
N ARG A 56 6.38 10.26 6.33
CA ARG A 56 7.60 10.09 7.15
C ARG A 56 8.87 10.34 6.35
N ALA A 57 8.92 9.88 5.09
CA ALA A 57 10.05 10.12 4.20
C ALA A 57 10.25 11.63 3.99
N ARG A 58 9.15 12.34 3.71
CA ARG A 58 9.15 13.80 3.54
C ARG A 58 9.64 14.53 4.79
N ALA A 59 9.05 14.21 5.95
CA ALA A 59 9.44 14.82 7.22
C ALA A 59 10.92 14.56 7.57
N SER A 60 11.42 13.36 7.27
CA SER A 60 12.83 13.00 7.50
C SER A 60 13.78 13.73 6.54
N ALA A 61 13.37 13.96 5.30
CA ALA A 61 14.14 14.73 4.32
C ALA A 61 14.19 16.21 4.70
N ASP A 62 13.05 16.79 5.09
CA ASP A 62 12.93 18.19 5.53
C ASP A 62 13.75 18.46 6.80
N ALA A 63 13.86 17.49 7.72
CA ALA A 63 14.64 17.61 8.96
C ALA A 63 16.17 17.45 8.76
N GLY A 64 16.60 16.94 7.60
CA GLY A 64 18.01 16.74 7.24
C GLY A 64 18.58 17.78 6.27
N ALA A 65 17.76 18.75 5.84
CA ALA A 65 18.13 19.88 4.98
C ALA A 65 18.54 21.10 5.81
#